data_AF-A0ABC9TYX0-F1
#
_entry.id   AF-A0ABC9TYX0-F1
#
_cell.length_a   1.000
_cell.length_b   1.000
_cell.length_c   1.000
_cell.angle_alpha   90.00
_cell.angle_beta   90.00
_cell.angle_gamma   90.00
#
_symmetry.space_group_name_H-M   'P 1'
#
loop_
_entity.id
_entity.type
_entity.pdbx_description
1 polymer ?
#
loop_
_entity_poly.entity_id
_entity_poly.type
_entity_poly.pdbx_seq_one_letter_code
_entity_poly.pdbx_strand_id
1 'polypeptide(L)'
;MGGRTYRYYNFREYEGGAFSRYLEEMAGKGWYIDGYVFDSVWRFRKGKPSKRRYNAVLMPGSSSVDIDESGDTKMFRDFCTEAGWILEYGGIVWQIFYTEDESLLPIETDPVSKLEIIGDIMMQPALIAIDFIAAILLIALAAAVWFASGMTFKSADQGVACALLLLWSCIFIGGRISMICWYNKAVHAAESGASLNSSTLGQIKIRSSLKMMAFAATVLAAAGILPLMKTMCWLVIFRGMCREAFRYRKENAGVNGADKLRVRIILAVIILFFGYFLCFDMKYIFSVFMK
;
A
#
# COMPACT_ATOMS: atom_id res chain seq x y z
N MET A 1 22.38 22.89 -3.61
CA MET A 1 20.96 22.47 -3.71
C MET A 1 20.90 20.95 -3.57
N GLY A 2 20.28 20.43 -2.51
CA GLY A 2 20.23 18.99 -2.25
C GLY A 2 19.35 18.26 -3.27
N GLY A 3 19.91 17.25 -3.95
CA GLY A 3 19.14 16.44 -4.89
C GLY A 3 18.08 15.61 -4.16
N ARG A 4 16.90 15.47 -4.77
CA ARG A 4 15.86 14.53 -4.34
C ARG A 4 15.71 13.43 -5.39
N THR A 5 15.39 12.23 -4.94
CA THR A 5 15.02 11.14 -5.85
C THR A 5 13.82 10.37 -5.30
N TYR A 6 13.02 9.83 -6.21
CA TYR A 6 11.80 9.09 -5.90
C TYR A 6 11.95 7.64 -6.39
N ARG A 7 11.53 6.68 -5.58
CA ARG A 7 11.60 5.24 -5.91
C ARG A 7 10.29 4.56 -5.58
N TYR A 8 9.76 3.84 -6.55
CA TYR A 8 8.60 2.99 -6.34
C TYR A 8 9.05 1.57 -6.01
N TYR A 9 8.81 1.15 -4.76
CA TYR A 9 8.94 -0.23 -4.34
C TYR A 9 7.87 -0.54 -3.30
N ASN A 10 6.96 -1.45 -3.65
CA ASN A 10 5.88 -1.86 -2.78
C ASN A 10 6.36 -2.93 -1.81
N PHE A 11 6.84 -2.49 -0.65
CA PHE A 11 7.11 -3.35 0.51
C PHE A 11 5.79 -3.66 1.22
N ARG A 12 5.48 -4.94 1.37
CA ARG A 12 4.37 -5.41 2.22
C ARG A 12 4.79 -5.35 3.69
N GLU A 13 3.81 -5.34 4.56
CA GLU A 13 3.97 -5.16 6.01
C GLU A 13 4.92 -6.22 6.61
N TYR A 14 4.88 -7.45 6.11
CA TYR A 14 5.79 -8.52 6.54
C TYR A 14 7.21 -8.47 5.94
N GLU A 15 7.50 -7.51 5.05
CA GLU A 15 8.77 -7.42 4.31
C GLU A 15 9.76 -6.41 4.93
N GLY A 16 9.60 -6.07 6.22
CA GLY A 16 10.44 -5.08 6.91
C GLY A 16 11.93 -5.34 6.80
N GLY A 17 12.38 -6.61 6.91
CA GLY A 17 13.80 -6.95 6.74
C GLY A 17 14.33 -6.71 5.32
N ALA A 18 13.50 -6.89 4.28
CA ALA A 18 13.88 -6.55 2.91
C ALA A 18 13.87 -5.04 2.69
N PHE A 19 12.98 -4.32 3.36
CA PHE A 19 12.97 -2.87 3.35
C PHE A 19 14.22 -2.28 4.02
N SER A 20 14.62 -2.81 5.18
CA SER A 20 15.90 -2.47 5.83
C SER A 20 17.08 -2.63 4.88
N ARG A 21 17.25 -3.80 4.27
CA ARG A 21 18.34 -4.05 3.31
C ARG A 21 18.32 -3.10 2.11
N TYR A 22 17.14 -2.73 1.64
CA TYR A 22 17.00 -1.74 0.57
C TYR A 22 17.48 -0.34 1.01
N LEU A 23 17.17 0.07 2.23
CA LEU A 23 17.63 1.34 2.79
C LEU A 23 19.14 1.35 2.99
N GLU A 24 19.73 0.23 3.41
CA GLU A 24 21.18 0.04 3.48
C GLU A 24 21.84 0.19 2.09
N GLU A 25 21.28 -0.44 1.04
CA GLU A 25 21.72 -0.26 -0.36
C GLU A 25 21.66 1.21 -0.82
N MET A 26 20.65 1.96 -0.34
CA MET A 26 20.44 3.37 -0.71
C MET A 26 21.39 4.29 0.06
N ALA A 27 21.60 4.06 1.36
CA ALA A 27 22.54 4.82 2.19
C ALA A 27 23.99 4.64 1.71
N GLY A 28 24.37 3.43 1.27
CA GLY A 28 25.66 3.17 0.62
C GLY A 28 25.87 3.95 -0.68
N LYS A 29 24.80 4.45 -1.30
CA LYS A 29 24.82 5.35 -2.48
C LYS A 29 24.65 6.82 -2.12
N GLY A 30 24.55 7.15 -0.83
CA GLY A 30 24.31 8.51 -0.34
C GLY A 30 22.86 8.99 -0.49
N TRP A 31 21.89 8.07 -0.51
CA TRP A 31 20.46 8.39 -0.55
C TRP A 31 19.78 7.97 0.76
N TYR A 32 19.22 8.93 1.48
CA TYR A 32 18.55 8.72 2.76
C TYR A 32 17.06 8.95 2.63
N ILE A 33 16.25 8.10 3.24
CA ILE A 33 14.80 8.25 3.21
C ILE A 33 14.40 9.52 3.97
N ASP A 34 13.52 10.33 3.39
CA ASP A 34 13.04 11.59 4.00
C ASP A 34 11.52 11.77 3.85
N GLY A 35 10.83 10.76 3.34
CA GLY A 35 9.40 10.86 3.10
C GLY A 35 8.77 9.67 2.41
N TYR A 36 7.47 9.58 2.62
CA TYR A 36 6.53 8.84 1.81
C TYR A 36 5.68 9.83 1.02
N VAL A 37 5.42 9.55 -0.26
CA VAL A 37 4.59 10.42 -1.10
C VAL A 37 3.18 9.85 -1.27
N PHE A 38 3.04 8.70 -1.94
CA PHE A 38 1.79 7.95 -2.09
C PHE A 38 2.07 6.54 -2.64
N ASP A 39 1.16 5.58 -2.46
CA ASP A 39 1.22 4.17 -2.95
C ASP A 39 2.64 3.55 -3.03
N SER A 40 3.41 3.59 -1.94
CA SER A 40 4.79 3.04 -1.88
C SER A 40 5.83 3.76 -2.77
N VAL A 41 5.58 5.02 -3.11
CA VAL A 41 6.58 5.96 -3.63
C VAL A 41 7.33 6.57 -2.45
N TRP A 42 8.60 6.20 -2.33
CA TRP A 42 9.52 6.66 -1.30
C TRP A 42 10.36 7.82 -1.81
N ARG A 43 10.50 8.86 -0.98
CA ARG A 43 11.31 10.05 -1.26
C ARG A 43 12.63 9.94 -0.50
N PHE A 44 13.70 10.27 -1.22
CA PHE A 44 15.05 10.25 -0.69
C PHE A 44 15.74 11.60 -0.90
N ARG A 45 16.49 12.03 0.11
CA ARG A 45 17.41 13.16 0.06
C ARG A 45 18.82 12.70 -0.23
N LYS A 46 19.57 13.50 -1.00
CA LYS A 46 20.99 13.27 -1.25
C LYS A 46 21.82 13.66 -0.02
N GLY A 47 22.75 12.78 0.36
CA GLY A 47 23.80 13.03 1.35
C GLY A 47 25.11 12.37 0.93
N LYS A 48 26.03 12.18 1.88
CA LYS A 48 27.27 11.43 1.64
C LYS A 48 26.98 9.93 1.71
N PRO A 49 27.60 9.08 0.88
CA PRO A 49 27.55 7.64 1.10
C PRO A 49 27.96 7.26 2.52
N SER A 50 27.19 6.40 3.18
CA SER A 50 27.49 5.89 4.51
C SER A 50 27.13 4.41 4.62
N LYS A 51 27.97 3.64 5.32
CA LYS A 51 27.61 2.29 5.75
C LYS A 51 26.84 2.41 7.06
N ARG A 52 25.53 2.19 6.99
CA ARG A 52 24.60 2.23 8.13
C ARG A 52 23.73 0.98 8.08
N ARG A 53 23.37 0.46 9.25
CA ARG A 53 22.38 -0.61 9.39
C ARG A 53 21.01 0.03 9.57
N TYR A 54 19.99 -0.55 8.95
CA TYR A 54 18.61 -0.08 9.07
C TYR A 54 17.73 -1.13 9.75
N ASN A 55 16.71 -0.66 10.48
CA ASN A 55 15.60 -1.48 10.91
C ASN A 55 14.27 -0.78 10.63
N ALA A 56 13.48 -1.36 9.71
CA ALA A 56 12.14 -0.94 9.40
C ALA A 56 11.15 -1.74 10.25
N VAL A 57 10.54 -1.07 11.24
CA VAL A 57 9.61 -1.66 12.20
C VAL A 57 8.21 -1.14 11.93
N LEU A 58 7.20 -2.01 12.12
CA LEU A 58 5.80 -1.60 12.09
C LEU A 58 5.42 -1.07 13.46
N MET A 59 4.84 0.13 13.54
CA MET A 59 4.43 0.67 14.83
C MET A 59 3.22 -0.11 15.38
N PRO A 60 3.28 -0.63 16.63
CA PRO A 60 2.10 -1.15 17.32
C PRO A 60 1.07 -0.03 17.44
N GLY A 61 -0.19 -0.28 17.05
CA GLY A 61 -1.20 0.78 17.05
C GLY A 61 -1.06 1.82 15.92
N SER A 62 -0.22 1.56 14.90
CA SER A 62 -0.09 2.35 13.64
C SER A 62 -1.40 2.61 12.86
N SER A 63 -2.54 2.17 13.39
CA SER A 63 -3.79 2.78 13.01
C SER A 63 -3.78 4.29 13.34
N SER A 64 -3.38 4.75 14.51
CA SER A 64 -3.00 6.15 14.80
C SER A 64 -3.07 7.25 13.72
N VAL A 65 -4.05 8.16 13.68
CA VAL A 65 -3.92 9.44 12.94
C VAL A 65 -2.85 10.34 13.58
N ASP A 66 -2.67 10.24 14.90
CA ASP A 66 -1.75 11.08 15.67
C ASP A 66 -0.54 10.29 16.22
N ILE A 67 0.13 9.53 15.35
CA ILE A 67 1.29 8.70 15.75
C ILE A 67 2.41 9.56 16.32
N ASP A 68 2.66 10.74 15.75
CA ASP A 68 3.69 11.64 16.27
C ASP A 68 3.33 12.27 17.64
N GLU A 69 2.04 12.28 18.04
CA GLU A 69 1.58 12.86 19.31
C GLU A 69 1.17 11.81 20.37
N SER A 70 1.02 10.53 19.98
CA SER A 70 0.71 9.46 20.94
C SER A 70 1.89 9.19 21.89
N GLY A 71 1.62 9.16 23.21
CA GLY A 71 2.63 8.91 24.23
C GLY A 71 3.39 7.59 24.02
N ASP A 72 2.69 6.56 23.55
CA ASP A 72 3.26 5.22 23.31
C ASP A 72 4.26 5.22 22.14
N THR A 73 3.99 5.96 21.07
CA THR A 73 4.92 6.11 19.93
C THR A 73 6.20 6.80 20.36
N LYS A 74 6.06 7.90 21.11
CA LYS A 74 7.21 8.65 21.58
C LYS A 74 8.06 7.78 22.52
N MET A 75 7.42 7.10 23.47
CA MET A 75 8.08 6.17 24.38
C MET A 75 8.82 5.05 23.63
N PHE A 76 8.21 4.47 22.59
CA PHE A 76 8.86 3.46 21.76
C PHE A 76 10.10 4.00 21.03
N ARG A 77 10.01 5.21 20.46
CA ARG A 77 11.14 5.88 19.79
C ARG A 77 12.25 6.21 20.77
N ASP A 78 11.91 6.66 21.97
CA ASP A 78 12.86 7.00 23.04
C ASP A 78 13.61 5.72 23.47
N PHE A 79 12.90 4.61 23.71
CA PHE A 79 13.53 3.31 24.01
C PHE A 79 14.47 2.83 22.90
N CYS A 80 14.07 2.96 21.62
CA CYS A 80 14.94 2.61 20.51
C CYS A 80 16.19 3.50 20.48
N THR A 81 16.03 4.79 20.73
CA THR A 81 17.13 5.76 20.75
C THR A 81 18.12 5.46 21.87
N GLU A 82 17.64 5.13 23.07
CA GLU A 82 18.48 4.69 24.20
C GLU A 82 19.24 3.40 23.87
N ALA A 83 18.63 2.49 23.11
CA ALA A 83 19.26 1.28 22.61
C ALA A 83 20.25 1.51 21.44
N GLY A 84 20.51 2.76 21.04
CA GLY A 84 21.46 3.11 19.97
C GLY A 84 20.87 3.14 18.56
N TRP A 85 19.54 3.10 18.42
CA TRP A 85 18.82 3.22 17.14
C TRP A 85 18.27 4.64 16.94
N ILE A 86 18.79 5.36 15.94
CA ILE A 86 18.37 6.73 15.62
C ILE A 86 17.24 6.70 14.59
N LEU A 87 16.16 7.45 14.84
CA LEU A 87 15.05 7.56 13.88
C LEU A 87 15.46 8.39 12.65
N GLU A 88 15.40 7.79 11.45
CA GLU A 88 15.60 8.51 10.18
C GLU A 88 14.26 8.99 9.60
N TYR A 89 13.22 8.17 9.71
CA TYR A 89 11.89 8.48 9.18
C TYR A 89 10.79 7.85 10.03
N GLY A 90 9.94 8.70 10.60
CA GLY A 90 8.71 8.30 11.29
C GLY A 90 7.51 8.40 10.35
N GLY A 91 7.09 7.29 9.77
CA GLY A 91 5.86 7.20 9.00
C GLY A 91 4.71 6.60 9.81
N ILE A 92 3.50 6.67 9.27
CA ILE A 92 2.31 6.13 9.95
C ILE A 92 2.45 4.61 10.18
N VAL A 93 2.76 3.85 9.15
CA VAL A 93 2.91 2.38 9.28
C VAL A 93 4.33 2.00 9.65
N TRP A 94 5.32 2.61 8.98
CA TRP A 94 6.73 2.27 9.09
C TRP A 94 7.47 3.28 9.95
N GLN A 95 8.17 2.79 10.96
CA GLN A 95 9.18 3.52 11.71
C GLN A 95 10.55 3.01 11.28
N ILE A 96 11.39 3.91 10.76
CA ILE A 96 12.67 3.57 10.16
C ILE A 96 13.78 4.11 11.03
N PHE A 97 14.51 3.19 11.63
CA PHE A 97 15.66 3.47 12.46
C PHE A 97 16.95 3.08 11.76
N TYR A 98 18.04 3.74 12.11
CA TYR A 98 19.38 3.39 11.68
C TYR A 98 20.38 3.38 12.84
N THR A 99 21.48 2.69 12.63
CA THR A 99 22.67 2.75 13.49
C THR A 99 23.94 2.66 12.65
N GLU A 100 25.02 3.23 13.16
CA GLU A 100 26.37 3.08 12.59
C GLU A 100 27.14 1.93 13.27
N ASP A 101 26.63 1.39 14.37
CA ASP A 101 27.19 0.22 15.03
C ASP A 101 26.76 -1.07 14.31
N GLU A 102 27.72 -1.74 13.68
CA GLU A 102 27.48 -3.00 12.95
C GLU A 102 27.15 -4.18 13.89
N SER A 103 27.53 -4.08 15.17
CA SER A 103 27.30 -5.12 16.17
C SER A 103 25.94 -5.03 16.84
N LEU A 104 25.23 -3.91 16.67
CA LEU A 104 23.94 -3.69 17.30
C LEU A 104 22.88 -4.65 16.73
N LEU A 105 22.22 -5.38 17.62
CA LEU A 105 21.16 -6.30 17.25
C LEU A 105 19.97 -5.52 16.68
N PRO A 106 19.30 -6.05 15.64
CA PRO A 106 18.04 -5.50 15.17
C PRO A 106 17.07 -5.36 16.35
N ILE A 107 16.31 -4.26 16.42
CA ILE A 107 15.08 -4.17 17.20
C ILE A 107 14.26 -5.46 16.99
N GLU A 108 14.29 -6.35 17.98
CA GLU A 108 13.56 -7.61 17.97
C GLU A 108 12.17 -7.36 18.54
N THR A 109 11.16 -7.68 17.74
CA THR A 109 9.80 -7.86 18.23
C THR A 109 9.55 -9.34 18.24
N ASP A 110 8.97 -9.85 19.33
CA ASP A 110 8.51 -11.23 19.41
C ASP A 110 7.74 -11.61 18.12
N PRO A 111 8.03 -12.77 17.50
CA PRO A 111 7.40 -13.16 16.24
C PRO A 111 5.86 -13.17 16.28
N VAL A 112 5.26 -13.52 17.43
CA VAL A 112 3.81 -13.54 17.61
C VAL A 112 3.27 -12.10 17.65
N SER A 113 3.85 -11.23 18.48
CA SER A 113 3.45 -9.81 18.51
C SER A 113 3.63 -9.12 17.16
N LYS A 114 4.68 -9.47 16.42
CA LYS A 114 4.89 -8.97 15.05
C LYS A 114 3.78 -9.44 14.11
N LEU A 115 3.39 -10.71 14.19
CA LEU A 115 2.30 -11.26 13.39
C LEU A 115 0.95 -10.64 13.73
N GLU A 116 0.68 -10.38 15.00
CA GLU A 116 -0.54 -9.68 15.43
C GLU A 116 -0.64 -8.29 14.79
N ILE A 117 0.45 -7.50 14.83
CA ILE A 117 0.49 -6.18 14.18
C ILE A 117 0.28 -6.30 12.66
N ILE A 118 0.94 -7.27 12.01
CA ILE A 118 0.79 -7.51 10.58
C ILE A 118 -0.66 -7.89 10.25
N GLY A 119 -1.26 -8.79 11.02
CA GLY A 119 -2.65 -9.22 10.87
C GLY A 119 -3.62 -8.06 11.02
N ASP A 120 -3.41 -7.23 12.05
CA ASP A 120 -4.22 -6.05 12.34
C ASP A 120 -4.23 -5.00 11.23
N ILE A 121 -3.15 -4.92 10.45
CA ILE A 121 -3.03 -4.01 9.30
C ILE A 121 -3.58 -4.68 8.03
N MET A 122 -3.14 -5.91 7.75
CA MET A 122 -3.39 -6.58 6.46
C MET A 122 -4.77 -7.23 6.36
N MET A 123 -5.26 -7.80 7.47
CA MET A 123 -6.44 -8.67 7.51
C MET A 123 -7.74 -7.93 7.87
N GLN A 124 -7.75 -6.59 7.75
CA GLN A 124 -8.94 -5.79 8.00
C GLN A 124 -10.05 -6.17 7.01
N PRO A 125 -11.23 -6.66 7.47
CA PRO A 125 -12.29 -7.16 6.59
C PRO A 125 -12.77 -6.12 5.57
N ALA A 126 -12.81 -4.85 6.00
CA ALA A 126 -13.21 -3.75 5.13
C ALA A 126 -12.23 -3.51 3.97
N LEU A 127 -10.92 -3.53 4.24
CA LEU A 127 -9.89 -3.38 3.22
C LEU A 127 -9.86 -4.58 2.25
N ILE A 128 -10.11 -5.78 2.77
CA ILE A 128 -10.27 -6.99 1.95
C ILE A 128 -11.50 -6.83 1.05
N ALA A 129 -12.66 -6.46 1.61
CA ALA A 129 -13.90 -6.27 0.86
C ALA A 129 -13.77 -5.22 -0.24
N ILE A 130 -13.12 -4.07 0.04
CA ILE A 130 -12.89 -3.01 -0.95
C ILE A 130 -12.09 -3.51 -2.14
N ASP A 131 -11.03 -4.27 -1.91
CA ASP A 131 -10.21 -4.81 -2.99
C ASP A 131 -10.99 -5.79 -3.88
N PHE A 132 -11.80 -6.67 -3.26
CA PHE A 132 -12.65 -7.59 -4.01
C PHE A 132 -13.79 -6.87 -4.74
N ILE A 133 -14.43 -5.88 -4.13
CA ILE A 133 -15.45 -5.05 -4.77
C ILE A 133 -14.85 -4.30 -5.96
N ALA A 134 -13.67 -3.68 -5.79
CA ALA A 134 -12.96 -3.01 -6.87
C ALA A 134 -12.66 -3.99 -8.02
N ALA A 135 -12.18 -5.20 -7.72
CA ALA A 135 -11.93 -6.22 -8.73
C ALA A 135 -13.22 -6.66 -9.46
N ILE A 136 -14.32 -6.86 -8.74
CA ILE A 136 -15.63 -7.21 -9.30
C ILE A 136 -16.15 -6.10 -10.21
N LEU A 137 -16.01 -4.83 -9.81
CA LEU A 137 -16.41 -3.69 -10.63
C LEU A 137 -15.61 -3.64 -11.94
N LEU A 138 -14.30 -3.92 -11.90
CA LEU A 138 -13.46 -3.98 -13.09
C LEU A 138 -13.83 -5.13 -14.02
N ILE A 139 -14.17 -6.30 -13.47
CA ILE A 139 -14.65 -7.45 -14.24
C ILE A 139 -16.01 -7.13 -14.87
N ALA A 140 -16.93 -6.53 -14.12
CA ALA A 140 -18.24 -6.12 -14.64
C ALA A 140 -18.10 -5.11 -15.78
N LEU A 141 -17.16 -4.17 -15.67
CA LEU A 141 -16.87 -3.21 -16.73
C LEU A 141 -16.27 -3.87 -17.97
N ALA A 142 -15.31 -4.78 -17.79
CA ALA A 142 -14.74 -5.56 -18.89
C ALA A 142 -15.82 -6.40 -19.60
N ALA A 143 -16.70 -7.04 -18.83
CA ALA A 143 -17.84 -7.79 -19.36
C ALA A 143 -18.80 -6.87 -20.13
N ALA A 144 -19.10 -5.69 -19.62
CA ALA A 144 -19.97 -4.73 -20.29
C ALA A 144 -19.39 -4.27 -21.64
N VAL A 145 -18.09 -3.97 -21.70
CA VAL A 145 -17.40 -3.64 -22.96
C VAL A 145 -17.42 -4.82 -23.93
N TRP A 146 -17.20 -6.04 -23.43
CA TRP A 146 -17.28 -7.28 -24.22
C TRP A 146 -18.67 -7.49 -24.83
N PHE A 147 -19.73 -7.44 -24.02
CA PHE A 147 -21.10 -7.65 -24.50
C PHE A 147 -21.59 -6.54 -25.42
N ALA A 148 -21.16 -5.29 -25.20
CA ALA A 148 -21.49 -4.17 -26.09
C ALA A 148 -20.81 -4.24 -27.46
N SER A 149 -19.63 -4.85 -27.53
CA SER A 149 -18.84 -4.94 -28.76
C SER A 149 -19.21 -6.16 -29.62
N GLY A 150 -19.86 -7.18 -29.06
CA GLY A 150 -20.08 -8.49 -29.70
C GLY A 150 -18.81 -9.38 -29.66
N MET A 151 -18.82 -10.52 -30.36
CA MET A 151 -17.66 -11.45 -30.41
C MET A 151 -16.43 -10.88 -31.13
N THR A 152 -16.55 -9.70 -31.75
CA THR A 152 -15.48 -9.00 -32.45
C THR A 152 -15.40 -7.58 -31.90
N PHE A 153 -14.31 -7.23 -31.20
CA PHE A 153 -14.07 -5.84 -30.80
C PHE A 153 -14.13 -4.92 -32.03
N LYS A 154 -14.85 -3.80 -31.94
CA LYS A 154 -14.98 -2.84 -33.05
C LYS A 154 -13.68 -2.09 -33.30
N SER A 155 -12.80 -1.99 -32.30
CA SER A 155 -11.47 -1.38 -32.40
C SER A 155 -10.43 -2.11 -31.53
N ALA A 156 -9.16 -1.95 -31.88
CA ALA A 156 -8.04 -2.43 -31.05
C ALA A 156 -8.07 -1.82 -29.64
N ASP A 157 -8.52 -0.56 -29.52
CA ASP A 157 -8.61 0.15 -28.25
C ASP A 157 -9.60 -0.49 -27.27
N GLN A 158 -10.73 -1.01 -27.75
CA GLN A 158 -11.70 -1.75 -26.92
C GLN A 158 -11.09 -3.05 -26.36
N GLY A 159 -10.36 -3.79 -27.19
CA GLY A 159 -9.67 -5.01 -26.77
C GLY A 159 -8.59 -4.73 -25.72
N VAL A 160 -7.79 -3.69 -25.94
CA VAL A 160 -6.76 -3.23 -24.99
C VAL A 160 -7.40 -2.77 -23.67
N ALA A 161 -8.50 -2.03 -23.73
CA ALA A 161 -9.24 -1.60 -22.54
C ALA A 161 -9.72 -2.79 -21.71
N CYS A 162 -10.39 -3.78 -22.33
CA CYS A 162 -10.82 -5.00 -21.66
C CYS A 162 -9.66 -5.76 -21.02
N ALA A 163 -8.56 -5.95 -21.76
CA ALA A 163 -7.38 -6.65 -21.26
C ALA A 163 -6.78 -5.94 -20.04
N LEU A 164 -6.69 -4.61 -20.06
CA LEU A 164 -6.19 -3.82 -18.92
C LEU A 164 -7.12 -3.90 -17.70
N LEU A 165 -8.44 -3.85 -17.88
CA LEU A 165 -9.40 -4.01 -16.78
C LEU A 165 -9.27 -5.38 -16.09
N LEU A 166 -9.14 -6.44 -16.88
CA LEU A 166 -8.93 -7.80 -16.38
C LEU A 166 -7.55 -7.98 -15.74
N LEU A 167 -6.51 -7.36 -16.28
CA LEU A 167 -5.17 -7.36 -15.67
C LEU A 167 -5.22 -6.72 -14.28
N TRP A 168 -5.86 -5.57 -14.14
CA TRP A 168 -5.98 -4.88 -12.86
C TRP A 168 -6.83 -5.67 -11.86
N SER A 169 -7.95 -6.28 -12.28
CA SER A 169 -8.75 -7.12 -11.39
C SER A 169 -7.94 -8.32 -10.85
N CYS A 170 -7.13 -8.95 -11.70
CA CYS A 170 -6.18 -9.99 -11.30
C CYS A 170 -5.12 -9.49 -10.31
N ILE A 171 -4.59 -8.27 -10.50
CA ILE A 171 -3.64 -7.65 -9.55
C ILE A 171 -4.28 -7.43 -8.18
N PHE A 172 -5.52 -6.93 -8.11
CA PHE A 172 -6.24 -6.72 -6.85
C PHE A 172 -6.51 -8.05 -6.13
N ILE A 173 -7.10 -9.03 -6.84
CA ILE A 173 -7.45 -10.34 -6.28
C ILE A 173 -6.19 -11.11 -5.88
N GLY A 174 -5.24 -11.26 -6.80
CA GLY A 174 -3.99 -11.99 -6.56
C GLY A 174 -3.15 -11.35 -5.47
N GLY A 175 -3.14 -10.02 -5.39
CA GLY A 175 -2.51 -9.28 -4.29
C GLY A 175 -3.06 -9.68 -2.93
N ARG A 176 -4.39 -9.69 -2.77
CA ARG A 176 -5.06 -10.05 -1.51
C ARG A 176 -4.95 -11.53 -1.16
N ILE A 177 -5.19 -12.42 -2.13
CA ILE A 177 -5.04 -13.87 -1.90
C ILE A 177 -3.61 -14.18 -1.46
N SER A 178 -2.61 -13.61 -2.15
CA SER A 178 -1.20 -13.79 -1.78
C SER A 178 -0.89 -13.34 -0.35
N MET A 179 -1.47 -12.21 0.10
CA MET A 179 -1.33 -11.71 1.46
C MET A 179 -1.97 -12.63 2.50
N ILE A 180 -3.22 -13.07 2.25
CA ILE A 180 -3.96 -13.99 3.14
C ILE A 180 -3.23 -15.34 3.25
N CYS A 181 -2.81 -15.90 2.12
CA CYS A 181 -2.04 -17.15 2.10
C CYS A 181 -0.71 -17.01 2.83
N TRP A 182 -0.02 -15.88 2.71
CA TRP A 182 1.20 -15.63 3.46
C TRP A 182 0.91 -15.55 4.96
N TYR A 183 -0.11 -14.79 5.37
CA TYR A 183 -0.47 -14.62 6.78
C TYR A 183 -0.80 -15.96 7.44
N ASN A 184 -1.64 -16.77 6.79
CA ASN A 184 -1.99 -18.10 7.31
C ASN A 184 -0.75 -18.99 7.45
N LYS A 185 0.15 -19.01 6.46
CA LYS A 185 1.41 -19.77 6.55
C LYS A 185 2.30 -19.26 7.68
N ALA A 186 2.32 -17.95 7.91
CA ALA A 186 3.15 -17.31 8.91
C ALA A 186 2.66 -17.64 10.34
N VAL A 187 1.35 -17.69 10.56
CA VAL A 187 0.74 -18.14 11.84
C VAL A 187 1.18 -19.57 12.17
N HIS A 188 1.02 -20.51 11.23
CA HIS A 188 1.45 -21.90 11.44
C HIS A 188 2.97 -22.03 11.66
N ALA A 189 3.76 -21.17 11.01
CA ALA A 189 5.22 -21.14 11.21
C ALA A 189 5.59 -20.63 12.62
N ALA A 190 4.89 -19.61 13.13
CA ALA A 190 5.12 -19.11 14.47
C ALA A 190 4.75 -20.13 15.56
N GLU A 191 3.63 -20.84 15.38
CA GLU A 191 3.20 -21.92 16.30
C GLU A 191 4.21 -23.08 16.38
N SER A 192 4.94 -23.33 15.29
CA SER A 192 5.96 -24.39 15.19
C SER A 192 7.38 -23.91 15.52
N GLY A 193 7.56 -22.65 15.91
CA GLY A 193 8.88 -22.06 16.19
C GLY A 193 9.75 -21.87 14.94
N ALA A 194 9.17 -21.98 13.75
CA ALA A 194 9.88 -21.80 12.48
C ALA A 194 10.03 -20.31 12.14
N SER A 195 11.12 -19.96 11.45
CA SER A 195 11.36 -18.57 11.03
C SER A 195 10.29 -18.08 10.05
N LEU A 196 9.82 -16.85 10.24
CA LEU A 196 8.88 -16.19 9.33
C LEU A 196 9.51 -16.02 7.94
N ASN A 197 8.93 -16.64 6.93
CA ASN A 197 9.39 -16.50 5.56
C ASN A 197 9.19 -15.05 5.08
N SER A 198 10.28 -14.35 4.75
CA SER A 198 10.24 -12.99 4.22
C SER A 198 10.69 -12.97 2.75
N SER A 199 10.00 -12.19 1.92
CA SER A 199 10.33 -12.08 0.50
C SER A 199 11.72 -11.47 0.30
N THR A 200 12.42 -11.94 -0.74
CA THR A 200 13.74 -11.40 -1.08
C THR A 200 13.59 -10.03 -1.75
N LEU A 201 14.64 -9.19 -1.65
CA LEU A 201 14.61 -7.87 -2.28
C LEU A 201 14.45 -7.96 -3.82
N GLY A 202 14.98 -9.02 -4.44
CA GLY A 202 14.77 -9.29 -5.86
C GLY A 202 13.31 -9.55 -6.21
N GLN A 203 12.61 -10.39 -5.43
CA GLN A 203 11.17 -10.65 -5.62
C GLN A 203 10.34 -9.36 -5.51
N ILE A 204 10.66 -8.50 -4.55
CA ILE A 204 9.98 -7.21 -4.34
C ILE A 204 10.25 -6.26 -5.51
N LYS A 205 11.50 -6.16 -5.97
CA LYS A 205 11.88 -5.37 -7.14
C LYS A 205 11.12 -5.82 -8.38
N ILE A 206 11.02 -7.14 -8.63
CA ILE A 206 10.27 -7.71 -9.76
C ILE A 206 8.77 -7.39 -9.62
N ARG A 207 8.15 -7.70 -8.49
CA ARG A 207 6.72 -7.45 -8.24
C ARG A 207 6.36 -5.98 -8.43
N SER A 208 7.19 -5.08 -7.88
CA SER A 208 6.99 -3.63 -8.00
C SER A 208 7.17 -3.16 -9.45
N SER A 209 8.16 -3.69 -10.16
CA SER A 209 8.41 -3.35 -11.57
C SER A 209 7.28 -3.81 -12.48
N LEU A 210 6.72 -5.01 -12.24
CA LEU A 210 5.55 -5.53 -12.97
C LEU A 210 4.32 -4.64 -12.75
N LYS A 211 4.04 -4.24 -11.50
CA LYS A 211 2.92 -3.32 -11.20
C LYS A 211 3.14 -1.94 -11.85
N MET A 212 4.38 -1.43 -11.86
CA MET A 212 4.71 -0.18 -12.57
C MET A 212 4.57 -0.29 -14.08
N MET A 213 4.95 -1.42 -14.67
CA MET A 213 4.80 -1.65 -16.10
C MET A 213 3.33 -1.73 -16.51
N ALA A 214 2.49 -2.41 -15.71
CA ALA A 214 1.04 -2.42 -15.92
C ALA A 214 0.43 -1.00 -15.82
N PHE A 215 0.89 -0.20 -14.85
CA PHE A 215 0.50 1.20 -14.72
C PHE A 215 0.94 2.05 -15.92
N ALA A 216 2.19 1.93 -16.35
CA ALA A 216 2.71 2.64 -17.52
C ALA A 216 1.97 2.24 -18.81
N ALA A 217 1.68 0.95 -19.00
CA ALA A 217 0.88 0.46 -20.13
C ALA A 217 -0.53 1.07 -20.12
N THR A 218 -1.13 1.22 -18.94
CA THR A 218 -2.43 1.89 -18.78
C THR A 218 -2.37 3.36 -19.18
N VAL A 219 -1.31 4.08 -18.77
CA VAL A 219 -1.11 5.50 -19.13
C VAL A 219 -0.84 5.66 -20.63
N LEU A 220 -0.05 4.79 -21.23
CA LEU A 220 0.25 4.85 -22.67
C LEU A 220 -0.99 4.52 -23.52
N ALA A 221 -1.82 3.57 -23.09
CA ALA A 221 -3.11 3.29 -23.71
C ALA A 221 -4.13 4.44 -23.52
N ALA A 222 -3.89 5.36 -22.57
CA ALA A 222 -4.81 6.45 -22.27
C ALA A 222 -4.87 7.55 -23.35
N ALA A 223 -3.99 7.54 -24.36
CA ALA A 223 -4.07 8.44 -25.51
C ALA A 223 -5.39 8.29 -26.30
N GLY A 224 -6.01 7.10 -26.25
CA GLY A 224 -7.39 6.86 -26.75
C GLY A 224 -8.42 6.58 -25.65
N ILE A 225 -7.99 6.50 -24.38
CA ILE A 225 -8.80 5.98 -23.26
C ILE A 225 -8.61 6.82 -21.98
N LEU A 226 -8.83 8.13 -22.09
CA LEU A 226 -8.88 9.05 -20.95
C LEU A 226 -9.82 8.60 -19.79
N PRO A 227 -10.98 7.95 -20.03
CA PRO A 227 -11.87 7.51 -18.96
C PRO A 227 -11.27 6.43 -18.06
N LEU A 228 -10.59 5.45 -18.65
CA LEU A 228 -10.07 4.28 -17.92
C LEU A 228 -8.90 4.68 -17.01
N MET A 229 -8.07 5.64 -17.46
CA MET A 229 -7.05 6.26 -16.62
C MET A 229 -7.66 7.00 -15.42
N LYS A 230 -8.74 7.77 -15.62
CA LYS A 230 -9.45 8.45 -14.53
C LYS A 230 -10.03 7.45 -13.51
N THR A 231 -10.67 6.39 -14.00
CA THR A 231 -11.22 5.32 -13.13
C THR A 231 -10.12 4.64 -12.31
N MET A 232 -8.96 4.37 -12.91
CA MET A 232 -7.81 3.80 -12.20
C MET A 232 -7.25 4.72 -11.12
N CYS A 233 -7.02 6.00 -11.44
CA CYS A 233 -6.57 6.99 -10.46
C CYS A 233 -7.56 7.11 -9.30
N TRP A 234 -8.86 7.14 -9.59
CA TRP A 234 -9.89 7.21 -8.56
C TRP A 234 -9.98 5.96 -7.70
N LEU A 235 -9.82 4.76 -8.25
CA LEU A 235 -9.81 3.53 -7.44
C LEU A 235 -8.61 3.51 -6.47
N VAL A 236 -7.45 3.99 -6.90
CA VAL A 236 -6.26 4.12 -6.03
C VAL A 236 -6.50 5.14 -4.93
N ILE A 237 -7.04 6.32 -5.27
CA ILE A 237 -7.37 7.38 -4.30
C ILE A 237 -8.45 6.90 -3.32
N PHE A 238 -9.54 6.34 -3.81
CA PHE A 238 -10.65 5.82 -3.01
C PHE A 238 -10.18 4.73 -2.05
N ARG A 239 -9.38 3.78 -2.53
CA ARG A 239 -8.76 2.76 -1.67
C ARG A 239 -7.89 3.39 -0.58
N GLY A 240 -7.15 4.45 -0.91
CA GLY A 240 -6.37 5.23 0.06
C GLY A 240 -7.25 5.91 1.11
N MET A 241 -8.30 6.62 0.68
CA MET A 241 -9.25 7.29 1.56
C MET A 241 -10.00 6.31 2.45
N CYS A 242 -10.44 5.16 1.91
CA CYS A 242 -11.08 4.13 2.70
C CYS A 242 -10.13 3.53 3.73
N ARG A 243 -8.87 3.26 3.35
CA ARG A 243 -7.85 2.81 4.31
C ARG A 243 -7.76 3.78 5.47
N GLU A 244 -7.63 5.07 5.18
CA GLU A 244 -7.56 6.13 6.19
C GLU A 244 -8.82 6.21 7.05
N ALA A 245 -10.01 6.13 6.45
CA ALA A 245 -11.28 6.21 7.17
C ALA A 245 -11.54 4.98 8.07
N PHE A 246 -11.20 3.77 7.62
CA PHE A 246 -11.29 2.56 8.44
C PHE A 246 -10.28 2.57 9.58
N ARG A 247 -9.10 3.13 9.31
CA ARG A 247 -8.06 3.34 10.30
C ARG A 247 -8.55 4.27 11.42
N TYR A 248 -9.01 5.48 11.04
CA TYR A 248 -9.60 6.46 11.96
C TYR A 248 -10.78 5.88 12.77
N ARG A 249 -11.63 5.04 12.14
CA ARG A 249 -12.72 4.33 12.83
C ARG A 249 -12.21 3.34 13.90
N LYS A 250 -11.14 2.59 13.61
CA LYS A 250 -10.56 1.59 14.53
C LYS A 250 -10.06 2.28 15.80
N GLU A 251 -9.38 3.41 15.67
CA GLU A 251 -8.87 4.19 16.81
C GLU A 251 -9.97 4.84 17.65
N ASN A 252 -11.00 5.38 16.99
CA ASN A 252 -12.07 6.10 17.67
C ASN A 252 -13.24 5.21 18.12
N ALA A 253 -13.08 3.88 18.06
CA ALA A 253 -14.12 2.92 18.44
C ALA A 253 -14.55 3.08 19.92
N GLY A 254 -13.63 3.50 20.79
CA GLY A 254 -13.84 3.75 22.22
C GLY A 254 -14.29 5.17 22.59
N VAL A 255 -14.34 6.12 21.64
CA VAL A 255 -14.64 7.53 21.90
C VAL A 255 -16.14 7.82 21.78
N ASN A 256 -16.68 8.70 22.62
CA ASN A 256 -18.12 8.97 22.73
C ASN A 256 -18.66 9.93 21.65
N GLY A 257 -19.91 9.67 21.24
CA GLY A 257 -20.84 10.63 20.60
C GLY A 257 -20.39 11.32 19.31
N ALA A 258 -19.72 12.47 19.47
CA ALA A 258 -19.44 13.42 18.38
C ALA A 258 -18.45 12.86 17.35
N ASP A 259 -17.42 12.14 17.79
CA ASP A 259 -16.41 11.58 16.88
C ASP A 259 -16.95 10.37 16.11
N LYS A 260 -17.84 9.57 16.71
CA LYS A 260 -18.58 8.51 15.99
C LYS A 260 -19.46 9.05 14.87
N LEU A 261 -20.09 10.22 15.08
CA LEU A 261 -20.87 10.88 14.04
C LEU A 261 -19.98 11.41 12.92
N ARG A 262 -18.84 12.04 13.26
CA ARG A 262 -17.84 12.51 12.27
C ARG A 262 -17.30 11.37 11.41
N VAL A 263 -16.95 10.22 12.00
CA VAL A 263 -16.53 9.01 11.27
C VAL A 263 -17.60 8.57 10.27
N ARG A 264 -18.87 8.51 10.69
CA ARG A 264 -19.98 8.11 9.83
C ARG A 264 -20.19 9.10 8.69
N ILE A 265 -20.06 10.40 8.95
CA ILE A 265 -20.17 11.45 7.92
C ILE A 265 -19.03 11.33 6.92
N ILE A 266 -17.77 11.18 7.36
CA ILE A 266 -16.61 11.03 6.46
C ILE A 266 -16.78 9.78 5.59
N LEU A 267 -17.16 8.64 6.18
CA LEU A 267 -17.44 7.42 5.44
C LEU A 267 -18.60 7.59 4.45
N ALA A 268 -19.69 8.24 4.86
CA ALA A 268 -20.83 8.50 3.99
C ALA A 268 -20.46 9.42 2.83
N VAL A 269 -19.66 10.47 3.06
CA VAL A 269 -19.15 11.36 2.01
C VAL A 269 -18.25 10.60 1.04
N ILE A 270 -17.34 9.76 1.54
CA ILE A 270 -16.48 8.90 0.70
C ILE A 270 -17.33 7.97 -0.17
N ILE A 271 -18.34 7.32 0.40
CA ILE A 271 -19.24 6.41 -0.32
C ILE A 271 -20.10 7.16 -1.34
N LEU A 272 -20.68 8.31 -0.98
CA LEU A 272 -21.50 9.12 -1.87
C LEU A 272 -20.68 9.69 -3.03
N PHE A 273 -19.47 10.16 -2.74
CA PHE A 273 -18.56 10.68 -3.76
C PHE A 273 -18.12 9.57 -4.72
N PHE A 274 -17.84 8.37 -4.21
CA PHE A 274 -17.53 7.20 -5.03
C PHE A 274 -18.72 6.71 -5.85
N GLY A 275 -19.93 6.71 -5.28
CA GLY A 275 -21.16 6.37 -5.99
C GLY A 275 -21.45 7.36 -7.12
N TYR A 276 -21.34 8.66 -6.86
CA TYR A 276 -21.46 9.71 -7.87
C TYR A 276 -20.45 9.52 -9.01
N PHE A 277 -19.20 9.26 -8.66
CA PHE A 277 -18.13 9.03 -9.62
C PHE A 277 -18.37 7.79 -10.47
N LEU A 278 -18.69 6.64 -9.86
CA LEU A 278 -19.04 5.42 -10.59
C LEU A 278 -20.19 5.68 -11.56
N CYS A 279 -21.24 6.38 -11.16
CA CYS A 279 -22.35 6.68 -12.05
C CYS A 279 -21.96 7.58 -13.24
N PHE A 280 -21.11 8.58 -13.04
CA PHE A 280 -20.72 9.53 -14.08
C PHE A 280 -19.66 8.96 -15.03
N ASP A 281 -18.59 8.37 -14.48
CA ASP A 281 -17.52 7.80 -15.29
C ASP A 281 -17.99 6.53 -16.00
N MET A 282 -18.84 5.70 -15.38
CA MET A 282 -19.44 4.56 -16.09
C MET A 282 -20.27 5.04 -17.28
N LYS A 283 -21.15 6.05 -17.10
CA LYS A 283 -21.91 6.62 -18.22
C LYS A 283 -21.01 7.15 -19.34
N TYR A 284 -19.90 7.79 -18.98
CA TYR A 284 -18.95 8.30 -19.95
C TYR A 284 -18.18 7.18 -20.67
N ILE A 285 -17.71 6.16 -19.94
CA ILE A 285 -17.08 4.95 -20.50
C ILE A 285 -18.04 4.25 -21.45
N PHE A 286 -19.30 4.04 -21.04
CA PHE A 286 -20.34 3.50 -21.91
C PHE A 286 -20.53 4.37 -23.16
N SER A 287 -20.53 5.70 -23.05
CA SER A 287 -20.71 6.60 -24.20
C SER A 287 -19.54 6.59 -25.19
N VAL A 288 -18.32 6.37 -24.70
CA VAL A 288 -17.08 6.36 -25.51
C VAL A 288 -16.89 4.99 -26.16
N PHE A 289 -17.17 3.90 -25.44
CA PHE A 289 -16.91 2.55 -25.91
C PHE A 289 -18.10 1.83 -26.54
N MET A 290 -19.34 2.31 -26.37
CA MET A 290 -20.52 1.70 -27.03
C MET A 290 -20.94 2.37 -28.34
N LYS A 291 -20.27 3.44 -28.79
CA LYS A 291 -20.37 3.90 -30.18
C LYS A 291 -19.57 2.95 -31.07
#